data_AF-A0AAV9GWV3-F1
#
_entry.id   AF-A0AAV9GWV3-F1
#
_cell.length_a   1.000
_cell.length_b   1.000
_cell.length_c   1.000
_cell.angle_alpha   90.00
_cell.angle_beta   90.00
_cell.angle_gamma   90.00
#
_symmetry.space_group_name_H-M   'P 1'
#
loop_
_entity.id
_entity.type
_entity.pdbx_description
1 polymer ?
#
loop_
_entity_poly.entity_id
_entity_poly.type
_entity_poly.pdbx_seq_one_letter_code
_entity_poly.pdbx_strand_id
1 'polypeptide(L)'
;MARSPAKTEPSDAQRVAKVLRDLRSTSTSHEMTILRLSEPISSALQTAKQTEPNIRTSDISNNSALDAPTPASLEADLAHYQELFAKLRFSYVEQVTKEKFIRAIVGDPPLIVTPQENADLEASNAEAKAALKALKSSVAELTATLESRARDLAARHERTERETALLRELPDRVAAAESAIARLRAEQQDQQHGGKPELNLPLAKTLALVEKRGAEVAELDRQFEQLAALAPRKRKEMERLQAELTQLEAKRVHSAAAAREAKRRKEDAQGEDDLEARGRWYRAQEQVLKQVLDVHA
;
A
#
# COMPACT_ATOMS: atom_id res chain seq x y z
N MET A 1 21.09 -11.33 43.97
CA MET A 1 20.92 -11.87 42.61
C MET A 1 20.37 -10.78 41.71
N ALA A 2 21.24 -10.04 41.02
CA ALA A 2 20.85 -8.96 40.11
C ALA A 2 20.51 -9.55 38.73
N ARG A 3 19.28 -9.36 38.26
CA ARG A 3 18.88 -9.68 36.88
C ARG A 3 19.63 -8.74 35.94
N SER A 4 20.46 -9.32 35.06
CA SER A 4 21.08 -8.60 33.94
C SER A 4 20.01 -7.99 33.03
N PRO A 5 20.17 -6.74 32.56
CA PRO A 5 19.28 -6.15 31.57
C PRO A 5 19.48 -6.84 30.23
N ALA A 6 18.37 -7.29 29.63
CA ALA A 6 18.33 -7.82 28.29
C ALA A 6 18.92 -6.80 27.31
N LYS A 7 19.95 -7.20 26.57
CA LYS A 7 20.43 -6.46 25.41
C LYS A 7 19.27 -6.37 24.42
N THR A 8 18.70 -5.18 24.28
CA THR A 8 17.77 -4.84 23.21
C THR A 8 18.51 -4.99 21.89
N GLU A 9 18.24 -6.10 21.20
CA GLU A 9 18.64 -6.28 19.80
C GLU A 9 18.20 -5.04 19.01
N PRO A 10 19.08 -4.42 18.21
CA PRO A 10 18.68 -3.28 17.40
C PRO A 10 17.59 -3.70 16.43
N SER A 11 16.51 -2.91 16.34
CA SER A 11 15.42 -3.12 15.39
C SER A 11 15.99 -3.35 13.99
N ASP A 12 15.42 -4.28 13.21
CA ASP A 12 15.92 -4.60 11.88
C ASP A 12 15.98 -3.36 10.96
N ALA A 13 15.13 -2.36 11.20
CA ALA A 13 15.20 -1.06 10.53
C ALA A 13 16.50 -0.28 10.82
N GLN A 14 17.01 -0.34 12.07
CA GLN A 14 18.28 0.28 12.46
C GLN A 14 19.48 -0.45 11.84
N ARG A 15 19.38 -1.78 11.66
CA ARG A 15 20.40 -2.58 10.96
C ARG A 15 20.47 -2.20 9.49
N VAL A 16 19.32 -2.14 8.80
CA VAL A 16 19.25 -1.72 7.39
C VAL A 16 19.79 -0.30 7.20
N ALA A 17 19.41 0.65 8.08
CA ALA A 17 19.93 2.02 8.02
C ALA A 17 21.45 2.11 8.24
N LYS A 18 22.01 1.27 9.14
CA LYS A 18 23.46 1.18 9.34
C LYS A 18 24.15 0.63 8.09
N VAL A 19 23.64 -0.47 7.52
CA VAL A 19 24.20 -1.09 6.30
C VAL A 19 24.15 -0.13 5.11
N LEU A 20 23.05 0.60 4.91
CA LEU A 20 22.96 1.61 3.85
C LEU A 20 23.95 2.77 4.04
N ARG A 21 24.22 3.17 5.30
CA ARG A 21 25.21 4.21 5.60
C ARG A 21 26.64 3.72 5.33
N ASP A 22 26.94 2.48 5.71
CA ASP A 22 28.23 1.83 5.47
C ASP A 22 28.46 1.57 3.97
N LEU A 23 27.41 1.20 3.21
CA LEU A 23 27.46 1.09 1.74
C LEU A 23 27.66 2.45 1.08
N ARG A 24 27.01 3.51 1.59
CA ARG A 24 27.17 4.86 1.04
C ARG A 24 28.57 5.41 1.28
N SER A 25 29.15 5.20 2.46
CA SER A 25 30.51 5.67 2.77
C SER A 25 31.57 4.93 1.95
N THR A 26 31.40 3.63 1.73
CA THR A 26 32.28 2.83 0.87
C THR A 26 32.14 3.23 -0.60
N SER A 27 30.92 3.44 -1.10
CA SER A 27 30.64 3.91 -2.46
C SER A 27 31.21 5.31 -2.73
N THR A 28 31.01 6.29 -1.84
CA THR A 28 31.60 7.63 -2.00
C THR A 28 33.13 7.63 -1.94
N SER A 29 33.73 6.67 -1.22
CA SER A 29 35.19 6.53 -1.17
C SER A 29 35.75 5.85 -2.43
N HIS A 30 34.92 5.08 -3.15
CA HIS A 30 35.32 4.27 -4.31
C HIS A 30 34.57 4.68 -5.58
N GLU A 31 34.12 5.94 -5.68
CA GLU A 31 33.57 6.50 -6.92
C GLU A 31 34.73 6.71 -7.92
N MET A 32 35.29 5.58 -8.36
CA MET A 32 36.32 5.45 -9.39
C MET A 32 35.59 5.55 -10.72
N THR A 33 35.11 6.75 -11.04
CA THR A 33 34.55 7.02 -12.35
C THR A 33 35.67 6.78 -13.37
N ILE A 34 35.41 5.99 -14.41
CA ILE A 34 36.33 5.77 -15.54
C ILE A 34 36.88 7.12 -16.07
N LEU A 35 36.08 8.18 -15.91
CA LEU A 35 36.44 9.57 -16.21
C LEU A 35 37.69 10.10 -15.47
N ARG A 36 37.97 9.64 -14.24
CA ARG A 36 39.22 9.99 -13.52
C ARG A 36 40.43 9.17 -13.96
N LEU A 37 40.20 8.00 -14.56
CA LEU A 37 41.26 7.18 -15.15
C LEU A 37 41.60 7.61 -16.58
N SER A 38 40.68 8.30 -17.27
CA SER A 38 40.87 8.87 -18.60
C SER A 38 41.36 10.32 -18.58
N GLU A 39 41.55 10.94 -17.41
CA GLU A 39 42.28 12.21 -17.35
C GLU A 39 43.68 12.00 -17.93
N PRO A 40 44.16 12.88 -18.83
CA PRO A 40 45.50 12.75 -19.40
C PRO A 40 46.52 12.63 -18.28
N ILE A 41 47.44 11.67 -18.35
CA ILE A 41 48.53 11.49 -17.35
C ILE A 41 49.29 12.82 -17.12
N SER A 42 49.25 13.73 -18.10
CA SER A 42 49.77 15.10 -18.04
C SER A 42 49.06 16.04 -17.04
N SER A 43 47.75 15.94 -16.81
CA SER A 43 47.03 16.80 -15.84
C SER A 43 47.35 16.43 -14.38
N ALA A 44 47.52 15.14 -14.11
CA ALA A 44 48.01 14.64 -12.82
C ALA A 44 49.47 15.06 -12.54
N LEU A 45 50.28 15.28 -13.58
CA LEU A 45 51.65 15.79 -13.43
C LEU A 45 51.70 17.31 -13.21
N GLN A 46 50.78 18.08 -13.80
CA GLN A 46 50.70 19.54 -13.63
C GLN A 46 50.24 19.95 -12.22
N THR A 47 49.44 19.12 -11.55
CA THR A 47 49.01 19.37 -10.16
C THR A 47 50.14 19.14 -9.13
N ALA A 48 51.21 18.43 -9.49
CA ALA A 48 52.34 18.16 -8.60
C ALA A 48 53.50 19.16 -8.71
N LYS A 49 53.53 20.02 -9.75
CA LYS A 49 54.59 21.03 -9.95
C LYS A 49 54.02 22.33 -10.53
N GLN A 50 53.34 23.11 -9.70
CA GLN A 50 53.12 24.53 -9.99
C GLN A 50 54.37 25.33 -9.62
N THR A 51 55.40 25.31 -10.45
CA THR A 51 56.34 26.44 -10.59
C THR A 51 57.04 26.33 -11.95
N GLU A 52 57.04 27.43 -12.70
CA GLU A 52 57.64 27.69 -14.03
C GLU A 52 56.74 27.54 -15.28
N PRO A 53 56.43 28.66 -15.96
CA PRO A 53 55.68 28.68 -17.21
C PRO A 53 56.62 28.85 -18.40
N ASN A 54 57.17 27.77 -18.96
CA ASN A 54 57.63 27.79 -20.36
C ASN A 54 57.82 26.38 -20.92
N ILE A 55 56.74 25.75 -21.38
CA ILE A 55 56.87 24.66 -22.34
C ILE A 55 55.99 25.03 -23.53
N ARG A 56 56.66 25.47 -24.61
CA ARG A 56 56.07 25.55 -25.95
C ARG A 56 55.73 24.12 -26.40
N THR A 57 54.52 23.66 -26.14
CA THR A 57 53.95 22.49 -26.82
C THR A 57 53.21 23.00 -28.04
N SER A 58 53.71 22.66 -29.23
CA SER A 58 53.03 22.91 -30.50
C SER A 58 51.71 22.13 -30.51
N ASP A 59 50.63 22.84 -30.23
CA ASP A 59 49.26 22.33 -30.15
C ASP A 59 48.70 22.03 -31.54
N ILE A 60 48.53 20.74 -31.84
CA ILE A 60 47.59 20.24 -32.86
C ILE A 60 46.56 19.28 -32.22
N SER A 61 46.68 18.95 -30.94
CA SER A 61 45.87 17.88 -30.31
C SER A 61 44.93 18.33 -29.18
N ASN A 62 44.81 19.63 -28.90
CA ASN A 62 44.00 20.11 -27.76
C ASN A 62 42.51 20.37 -28.10
N ASN A 63 42.09 20.20 -29.37
CA ASN A 63 40.73 20.53 -29.78
C ASN A 63 39.69 19.42 -29.49
N SER A 64 40.13 18.26 -29.00
CA SER A 64 39.23 17.16 -28.55
C SER A 64 38.92 17.22 -27.05
N ALA A 65 39.54 18.15 -26.30
CA ALA A 65 39.52 18.17 -24.84
C ALA A 65 38.30 18.88 -24.21
N LEU A 66 37.32 19.32 -25.01
CA LEU A 66 36.16 20.08 -24.54
C LEU A 66 34.86 19.26 -24.44
N ASP A 67 34.85 18.02 -24.92
CA ASP A 67 33.70 17.13 -24.79
C ASP A 67 34.07 15.99 -23.85
N ALA A 68 33.23 15.71 -22.85
CA ALA A 68 33.51 14.67 -21.87
C ALA A 68 33.81 13.35 -22.61
N PRO A 69 34.96 12.68 -22.36
CA PRO A 69 35.37 11.54 -23.17
C PRO A 69 34.33 10.43 -23.04
N THR A 70 33.53 10.27 -24.09
CA THR A 70 32.62 9.13 -24.22
C THR A 70 33.45 7.91 -24.63
N PRO A 71 33.04 6.68 -24.26
CA PRO A 71 33.78 5.46 -24.61
C PRO A 71 34.06 5.34 -26.11
N ALA A 72 33.10 5.76 -26.95
CA ALA A 72 33.23 5.78 -28.40
C ALA A 72 34.26 6.82 -28.91
N SER A 73 34.40 7.97 -28.24
CA SER A 73 35.42 8.97 -28.57
C SER A 73 36.83 8.46 -28.27
N LEU A 74 37.01 7.75 -27.15
CA LEU A 74 38.31 7.19 -26.77
C LEU A 74 38.79 6.12 -27.76
N GLU A 75 37.87 5.27 -28.25
CA GLU A 75 38.20 4.27 -29.27
C GLU A 75 38.63 4.93 -30.60
N ALA A 76 37.95 6.00 -31.01
CA ALA A 76 38.30 6.75 -32.20
C ALA A 76 39.67 7.44 -32.08
N ASP A 77 39.95 8.05 -30.92
CA ASP A 77 41.24 8.68 -30.62
C ASP A 77 42.38 7.65 -30.61
N LEU A 78 42.17 6.48 -29.99
CA LEU A 78 43.17 5.40 -29.99
C LEU A 78 43.49 4.90 -31.41
N ALA A 79 42.47 4.74 -32.25
CA ALA A 79 42.66 4.37 -33.65
C ALA A 79 43.45 5.44 -34.42
N HIS A 80 43.11 6.72 -34.22
CA HIS A 80 43.81 7.84 -34.83
C HIS A 80 45.29 7.89 -34.42
N TYR A 81 45.59 7.76 -33.12
CA TYR A 81 46.97 7.75 -32.62
C TYR A 81 47.75 6.54 -33.14
N GLN A 82 47.14 5.35 -33.21
CA GLN A 82 47.80 4.17 -33.80
C GLN A 82 48.22 4.42 -35.25
N GLU A 83 47.35 5.02 -36.06
CA GLU A 83 47.68 5.35 -37.45
C GLU A 83 48.78 6.42 -37.53
N LEU A 84 48.68 7.48 -36.72
CA LEU A 84 49.68 8.56 -36.65
C LEU A 84 51.06 8.02 -36.25
N PHE A 85 51.14 7.20 -35.20
CA PHE A 85 52.39 6.60 -34.76
C PHE A 85 52.93 5.60 -35.76
N ALA A 86 52.08 4.85 -36.46
CA ALA A 86 52.52 3.96 -37.53
C ALA A 86 53.18 4.76 -38.68
N LYS A 87 52.57 5.87 -39.10
CA LYS A 87 53.12 6.78 -40.13
C LYS A 87 54.43 7.43 -39.66
N LEU A 88 54.47 7.93 -38.43
CA LEU A 88 55.65 8.55 -37.86
C LEU A 88 56.82 7.56 -37.73
N ARG A 89 56.53 6.33 -37.28
CA ARG A 89 57.52 5.26 -37.19
C ARG A 89 58.08 4.90 -38.57
N PHE A 90 57.22 4.79 -39.59
CA PHE A 90 57.65 4.52 -40.96
C PHE A 90 58.57 5.63 -41.48
N SER A 91 58.13 6.89 -41.38
CA SER A 91 58.92 8.06 -41.81
C SER A 91 60.26 8.16 -41.09
N TYR A 92 60.29 7.92 -39.78
CA TYR A 92 61.51 7.98 -38.99
C TYR A 92 62.50 6.88 -39.39
N VAL A 93 62.03 5.63 -39.50
CA VAL A 93 62.89 4.50 -39.90
C VAL A 93 63.43 4.71 -41.32
N GLU A 94 62.60 5.20 -42.24
CA GLU A 94 63.02 5.53 -43.60
C GLU A 94 64.07 6.65 -43.60
N GLN A 95 63.86 7.72 -42.84
CA GLN A 95 64.81 8.84 -42.77
C GLN A 95 66.15 8.41 -42.15
N VAL A 96 66.12 7.68 -41.04
CA VAL A 96 67.34 7.21 -40.36
C VAL A 96 68.09 6.21 -41.22
N THR A 97 67.40 5.34 -41.95
CA THR A 97 68.06 4.40 -42.87
C THR A 97 68.68 5.13 -44.06
N LYS A 98 67.98 6.10 -44.66
CA LYS A 98 68.55 6.98 -45.71
C LYS A 98 69.80 7.71 -45.22
N GLU A 99 69.75 8.33 -44.04
CA GLU A 99 70.90 9.05 -43.49
C GLU A 99 72.07 8.11 -43.19
N LYS A 100 71.81 6.97 -42.52
CA LYS A 100 72.85 5.97 -42.23
C LYS A 100 73.49 5.42 -43.50
N PHE A 101 72.70 5.18 -44.55
CA PHE A 101 73.20 4.71 -45.83
C PHE A 101 74.11 5.75 -46.51
N ILE A 102 73.67 7.01 -46.57
CA ILE A 102 74.48 8.10 -47.13
C ILE A 102 75.77 8.26 -46.32
N ARG A 103 75.70 8.23 -44.99
CA ARG A 103 76.87 8.34 -44.12
C ARG A 103 77.82 7.15 -44.27
N ALA A 104 77.33 5.94 -44.52
CA ALA A 104 78.16 4.77 -44.76
C ALA A 104 78.93 4.85 -46.10
N ILE A 105 78.34 5.49 -47.12
CA ILE A 105 78.98 5.66 -48.44
C ILE A 105 79.91 6.87 -48.49
N VAL A 106 79.52 7.97 -47.85
CA VAL A 106 80.22 9.27 -47.93
C VAL A 106 81.17 9.50 -46.74
N GLY A 107 81.03 8.73 -45.66
CA GLY A 107 81.89 8.82 -44.48
C GLY A 107 83.31 8.34 -44.75
N ASP A 108 84.29 9.03 -44.17
CA ASP A 108 85.70 8.69 -44.22
C ASP A 108 86.17 8.29 -42.81
N PRO A 109 86.51 7.01 -42.53
CA PRO A 109 86.59 5.87 -43.46
C PRO A 109 85.22 5.23 -43.78
N PRO A 110 85.08 4.59 -44.97
CA PRO A 110 83.83 3.96 -45.38
C PRO A 110 83.48 2.79 -44.45
N LEU A 111 82.21 2.71 -44.07
CA LEU A 111 81.71 1.71 -43.12
C LEU A 111 81.40 0.42 -43.90
N ILE A 112 82.34 -0.52 -43.90
CA ILE A 112 82.18 -1.84 -44.54
C ILE A 112 81.63 -2.81 -43.50
N VAL A 113 80.36 -3.18 -43.64
CA VAL A 113 79.73 -4.18 -42.77
C VAL A 113 80.32 -5.55 -43.08
N THR A 114 80.94 -6.18 -42.07
CA THR A 114 81.51 -7.52 -42.25
C THR A 114 80.42 -8.60 -42.15
N PRO A 115 80.57 -9.76 -42.82
CA PRO A 115 79.63 -10.87 -42.66
C PRO A 115 79.48 -11.35 -41.21
N GLN A 116 80.55 -11.22 -40.42
CA GLN A 116 80.54 -11.58 -39.00
C GLN A 116 79.67 -10.61 -38.18
N GLU A 117 79.79 -9.30 -38.40
CA GLU A 117 78.93 -8.29 -37.76
C GLU A 117 77.45 -8.51 -38.08
N ASN A 118 77.13 -8.91 -39.32
CA ASN A 118 75.77 -9.27 -39.69
C ASN A 118 75.28 -10.51 -38.93
N ALA A 119 76.10 -11.55 -38.82
CA ALA A 119 75.75 -12.75 -38.06
C ALA A 119 75.52 -12.45 -36.56
N ASP A 120 76.36 -11.60 -35.96
CA ASP A 120 76.23 -11.19 -34.55
C ASP A 120 74.96 -10.33 -34.33
N LEU A 121 74.64 -9.43 -35.26
CA LEU A 121 73.41 -8.63 -35.24
C LEU A 121 72.16 -9.48 -35.47
N GLU A 122 72.22 -10.50 -36.32
CA GLU A 122 71.13 -11.46 -36.53
C GLU A 122 70.87 -12.28 -35.26
N ALA A 123 71.92 -12.74 -34.58
CA ALA A 123 71.81 -13.45 -33.30
C ALA A 123 71.17 -12.57 -32.22
N SER A 124 71.66 -11.33 -32.03
CA SER A 124 71.10 -10.38 -31.07
C SER A 124 69.65 -10.02 -31.39
N ASN A 125 69.30 -9.83 -32.67
CA ASN A 125 67.92 -9.60 -33.08
C ASN A 125 67.03 -10.81 -32.85
N ALA A 126 67.53 -12.04 -33.01
CA ALA A 126 66.77 -13.25 -32.74
C ALA A 126 66.42 -13.36 -31.25
N GLU A 127 67.39 -13.09 -30.36
CA GLU A 127 67.19 -13.04 -28.92
C GLU A 127 66.17 -11.95 -28.51
N ALA A 128 66.35 -10.72 -29.02
CA ALA A 128 65.45 -9.61 -28.76
C ALA A 128 64.02 -9.89 -29.28
N LYS A 129 63.89 -10.53 -30.45
CA LYS A 129 62.59 -10.96 -31.01
C LYS A 129 61.94 -12.04 -30.14
N ALA A 130 62.70 -13.00 -29.63
CA ALA A 130 62.18 -14.03 -28.73
C ALA A 130 61.68 -13.42 -27.42
N ALA A 131 62.46 -12.52 -26.80
CA ALA A 131 62.06 -11.79 -25.61
C ALA A 131 60.80 -10.93 -25.84
N LEU A 132 60.74 -10.20 -26.95
CA LEU A 132 59.56 -9.41 -27.33
C LEU A 132 58.32 -10.28 -27.54
N LYS A 133 58.48 -11.47 -28.14
CA LYS A 133 57.37 -12.41 -28.34
C LYS A 133 56.83 -12.93 -27.01
N ALA A 134 57.71 -13.29 -26.07
CA ALA A 134 57.33 -13.72 -24.72
C ALA A 134 56.63 -12.61 -23.93
N LEU A 135 57.12 -11.36 -24.04
CA LEU A 135 56.47 -10.22 -23.40
C LEU A 135 55.10 -9.93 -24.01
N LYS A 136 54.97 -10.01 -25.35
CA LYS A 136 53.68 -9.85 -26.03
C LYS A 136 52.65 -10.89 -25.61
N SER A 137 53.03 -12.16 -25.48
CA SER A 137 52.12 -13.19 -24.99
C SER A 137 51.72 -12.93 -23.53
N SER A 138 52.66 -12.54 -22.68
CA SER A 138 52.37 -12.20 -21.28
C SER A 138 51.41 -11.00 -21.15
N VAL A 139 51.60 -9.95 -21.96
CA VAL A 139 50.68 -8.79 -21.99
C VAL A 139 49.31 -9.18 -22.53
N ALA A 140 49.25 -10.02 -23.57
CA ALA A 140 47.98 -10.53 -24.09
C ALA A 140 47.20 -11.36 -23.06
N GLU A 141 47.90 -12.20 -22.29
CA GLU A 141 47.30 -12.95 -21.19
C GLU A 141 46.81 -12.02 -20.08
N LEU A 142 47.63 -11.05 -19.65
CA LEU A 142 47.27 -10.10 -18.61
C LEU A 142 46.04 -9.26 -19.01
N THR A 143 46.01 -8.77 -20.25
CA THR A 143 44.86 -8.01 -20.77
C THR A 143 43.58 -8.85 -20.81
N ALA A 144 43.65 -10.10 -21.28
CA ALA A 144 42.51 -11.02 -21.24
C ALA A 144 42.01 -11.27 -19.80
N THR A 145 42.91 -11.43 -18.82
CA THR A 145 42.51 -11.58 -17.41
C THR A 145 41.90 -10.31 -16.83
N LEU A 146 42.41 -9.13 -17.22
CA LEU A 146 41.85 -7.84 -16.81
C LEU A 146 40.45 -7.63 -17.38
N GLU A 147 40.23 -7.95 -18.66
CA GLU A 147 38.91 -7.88 -19.29
C GLU A 147 37.89 -8.82 -18.63
N SER A 148 38.30 -10.05 -18.32
CA SER A 148 37.44 -10.99 -17.58
C SER A 148 37.07 -10.44 -16.20
N ARG A 149 38.07 -9.95 -15.44
CA ARG A 149 37.84 -9.38 -14.10
C ARG A 149 37.00 -8.11 -14.15
N ALA A 150 37.18 -7.28 -15.17
CA ALA A 150 36.39 -6.06 -15.37
C ALA A 150 34.92 -6.39 -15.64
N ARG A 151 34.63 -7.40 -16.49
CA ARG A 151 33.26 -7.89 -16.72
C ARG A 151 32.62 -8.46 -15.46
N ASP A 152 33.36 -9.28 -14.72
CA ASP A 152 32.87 -9.85 -13.46
C ASP A 152 32.59 -8.76 -12.42
N LEU A 153 33.46 -7.76 -12.33
CA LEU A 153 33.29 -6.62 -11.43
C LEU A 153 32.07 -5.78 -11.82
N ALA A 154 31.87 -5.49 -13.10
CA ALA A 154 30.70 -4.78 -13.60
C ALA A 154 29.40 -5.51 -13.24
N ALA A 155 29.34 -6.82 -13.48
CA ALA A 155 28.16 -7.63 -13.14
C ALA A 155 27.87 -7.64 -11.63
N ARG A 156 28.91 -7.74 -10.79
CA ARG A 156 28.77 -7.67 -9.33
C ARG A 156 28.31 -6.29 -8.87
N HIS A 157 28.88 -5.23 -9.45
CA HIS A 157 28.50 -3.86 -9.15
C HIS A 157 27.03 -3.60 -9.47
N GLU A 158 26.56 -3.97 -10.66
CA GLU A 158 25.15 -3.85 -11.01
C GLU A 158 24.24 -4.63 -10.07
N ARG A 159 24.65 -5.83 -9.65
CA ARG A 159 23.90 -6.62 -8.68
C ARG A 159 23.81 -5.90 -7.33
N THR A 160 24.92 -5.38 -6.82
CA THR A 160 24.96 -4.62 -5.56
C THR A 160 24.12 -3.35 -5.66
N GLU A 161 24.12 -2.65 -6.78
CA GLU A 161 23.26 -1.48 -7.02
C GLU A 161 21.77 -1.86 -6.95
N ARG A 162 21.36 -2.95 -7.62
CA ARG A 162 19.97 -3.46 -7.56
C ARG A 162 19.58 -3.86 -6.13
N GLU A 163 20.43 -4.60 -5.44
CA GLU A 163 20.20 -5.01 -4.05
C GLU A 163 20.13 -3.80 -3.10
N THR A 164 20.97 -2.78 -3.32
CA THR A 164 20.97 -1.53 -2.55
C THR A 164 19.69 -0.73 -2.79
N ALA A 165 19.18 -0.69 -4.02
CA ALA A 165 17.89 -0.07 -4.33
C ALA A 165 16.73 -0.79 -3.60
N LEU A 166 16.71 -2.12 -3.63
CA LEU A 166 15.72 -2.91 -2.89
C LEU A 166 15.80 -2.68 -1.37
N LEU A 167 17.01 -2.62 -0.80
CA LEU A 167 17.21 -2.33 0.61
C LEU A 167 16.73 -0.93 1.03
N ARG A 168 16.71 0.04 0.11
CA ARG A 168 16.14 1.37 0.37
C ARG A 168 14.62 1.33 0.45
N GLU A 169 13.95 0.51 -0.36
CA GLU A 169 12.48 0.42 -0.39
C GLU A 169 11.89 -0.51 0.67
N LEU A 170 12.65 -1.52 1.11
CA LEU A 170 12.16 -2.55 2.03
C LEU A 170 11.59 -1.99 3.35
N PRO A 171 12.24 -1.02 4.03
CA PRO A 171 11.75 -0.49 5.30
C PRO A 171 10.37 0.15 5.18
N ASP A 172 10.12 0.90 4.12
CA ASP A 172 8.83 1.56 3.88
C ASP A 172 7.73 0.52 3.62
N ARG A 173 8.05 -0.53 2.86
CA ARG A 173 7.11 -1.65 2.62
C ARG A 173 6.79 -2.41 3.89
N VAL A 174 7.79 -2.63 4.76
CA VAL A 174 7.60 -3.29 6.06
C VAL A 174 6.71 -2.41 6.96
N ALA A 175 6.99 -1.12 7.07
CA ALA A 175 6.17 -0.19 7.86
C ALA A 175 4.72 -0.13 7.33
N ALA A 176 4.53 -0.12 6.01
CA ALA A 176 3.20 -0.18 5.40
C ALA A 176 2.48 -1.49 5.76
N ALA A 177 3.15 -2.64 5.66
CA ALA A 177 2.58 -3.94 6.03
C ALA A 177 2.24 -4.02 7.53
N GLU A 178 3.11 -3.52 8.40
CA GLU A 178 2.86 -3.46 9.85
C GLU A 178 1.66 -2.57 10.18
N SER A 179 1.53 -1.40 9.54
CA SER A 179 0.37 -0.53 9.73
C SER A 179 -0.93 -1.18 9.24
N ALA A 180 -0.89 -1.92 8.13
CA ALA A 180 -2.03 -2.67 7.62
C ALA A 180 -2.44 -3.81 8.56
N ILE A 181 -1.47 -4.54 9.12
CA ILE A 181 -1.72 -5.58 10.13
C ILE A 181 -2.32 -4.96 11.40
N ALA A 182 -1.80 -3.83 11.87
CA ALA A 182 -2.33 -3.13 13.03
C ALA A 182 -3.78 -2.69 12.80
N ARG A 183 -4.09 -2.14 11.61
CA ARG A 183 -5.45 -1.78 11.22
C ARG A 183 -6.39 -2.99 11.20
N LEU A 184 -5.98 -4.09 10.54
CA LEU A 184 -6.78 -5.31 10.48
C LEU A 184 -7.03 -5.91 11.88
N ARG A 185 -6.04 -5.85 12.77
CA ARG A 185 -6.21 -6.30 14.16
C ARG A 185 -7.16 -5.41 14.93
N ALA A 186 -7.11 -4.10 14.74
CA ALA A 186 -8.06 -3.17 15.34
C ALA A 186 -9.49 -3.41 14.83
N GLU A 187 -9.67 -3.56 13.51
CA GLU A 187 -10.96 -3.91 12.90
C GLU A 187 -11.49 -5.25 13.46
N GLN A 188 -10.61 -6.25 13.62
CA GLN A 188 -10.98 -7.54 14.21
C GLN A 188 -11.37 -7.41 15.69
N GLN A 189 -10.66 -6.60 16.48
CA GLN A 189 -10.99 -6.33 17.88
C GLN A 189 -12.33 -5.58 18.01
N ASP A 190 -12.58 -4.60 17.15
CA ASP A 190 -13.86 -3.88 17.10
C ASP A 190 -15.01 -4.81 16.71
N GLN A 191 -14.79 -5.74 15.77
CA GLN A 191 -15.78 -6.78 15.43
C GLN A 191 -15.98 -7.81 16.56
N GLN A 192 -14.95 -8.09 17.36
CA GLN A 192 -15.05 -8.97 18.53
C GLN A 192 -15.76 -8.29 19.71
N HIS A 193 -15.62 -6.97 19.88
CA HIS A 193 -16.18 -6.21 21.00
C HIS A 193 -17.54 -5.55 20.68
N GLY A 194 -17.83 -5.20 19.43
CA GLY A 194 -19.07 -4.54 19.00
C GLY A 194 -20.01 -5.43 18.17
N GLY A 195 -19.54 -6.56 17.65
CA GLY A 195 -20.33 -7.47 16.82
C GLY A 195 -21.08 -8.53 17.64
N LYS A 196 -22.30 -8.87 17.20
CA LYS A 196 -23.11 -9.96 17.81
C LYS A 196 -22.23 -11.21 17.97
N PRO A 197 -22.02 -11.74 19.19
CA PRO A 197 -21.10 -12.85 19.45
C PRO A 197 -21.49 -14.14 18.72
N GLU A 198 -22.76 -14.24 18.29
CA GLU A 198 -23.27 -15.32 17.44
C GLU A 198 -22.61 -15.38 16.05
N LEU A 199 -22.06 -14.27 15.54
CA LEU A 199 -21.38 -14.21 14.23
C LEU A 199 -19.91 -14.62 14.28
N ASN A 200 -19.32 -14.67 15.48
CA ASN A 200 -17.92 -15.07 15.71
C ASN A 200 -17.80 -16.54 16.15
N LEU A 201 -18.87 -17.32 15.99
CA LEU A 201 -18.90 -18.73 16.36
C LEU A 201 -18.17 -19.58 15.30
N PRO A 202 -17.39 -20.60 15.72
CA PRO A 202 -16.89 -21.62 14.80
C PRO A 202 -18.03 -22.30 14.05
N LEU A 203 -17.77 -22.77 12.83
CA LEU A 203 -18.77 -23.34 11.91
C LEU A 203 -19.67 -24.41 12.56
N ALA A 204 -19.14 -25.28 13.41
CA ALA A 204 -19.94 -26.28 14.10
C ALA A 204 -20.99 -25.66 15.06
N LYS A 205 -20.63 -24.57 15.75
CA LYS A 205 -21.53 -23.86 16.66
C LYS A 205 -22.55 -23.00 15.91
N THR A 206 -22.20 -22.45 14.75
CA THR A 206 -23.17 -21.72 13.91
C THR A 206 -24.22 -22.67 13.33
N LEU A 207 -23.83 -23.86 12.88
CA LEU A 207 -24.79 -24.87 12.39
C LEU A 207 -25.76 -25.30 13.50
N ALA A 208 -25.26 -25.59 14.71
CA ALA A 208 -26.12 -25.91 15.85
C ALA A 208 -27.07 -24.76 16.24
N LEU A 209 -26.59 -23.51 16.13
CA LEU A 209 -27.43 -22.33 16.39
C LEU A 209 -28.51 -22.17 15.31
N VAL A 210 -28.18 -22.39 14.03
CA VAL A 210 -29.14 -22.35 12.92
C VAL A 210 -30.21 -23.43 13.07
N GLU A 211 -29.83 -24.65 13.45
CA GLU A 211 -30.80 -25.72 13.74
C GLU A 211 -31.73 -25.35 14.89
N LYS A 212 -31.18 -24.80 15.99
CA LYS A 212 -31.99 -24.33 17.12
C LYS A 212 -32.97 -23.23 16.71
N ARG A 213 -32.50 -22.22 15.97
CA ARG A 213 -33.37 -21.14 15.45
C ARG A 213 -34.42 -21.67 14.47
N GLY A 214 -34.08 -22.65 13.64
CA GLY A 214 -35.04 -23.33 12.76
C GLY A 214 -36.13 -24.06 13.53
N ALA A 215 -35.77 -24.75 14.62
CA ALA A 215 -36.74 -25.38 15.52
C ALA A 215 -37.63 -24.35 16.23
N GLU A 216 -37.07 -23.22 16.69
CA GLU A 216 -37.83 -22.11 17.29
C GLU A 216 -38.85 -21.52 16.29
N VAL A 217 -38.45 -21.30 15.03
CA VAL A 217 -39.35 -20.81 13.97
C VAL A 217 -40.46 -21.82 13.69
N ALA A 218 -40.14 -23.10 13.54
CA ALA A 218 -41.14 -24.14 13.30
C ALA A 218 -42.17 -24.27 14.45
N GLU A 219 -41.73 -24.07 15.70
CA GLU A 219 -42.63 -24.05 16.84
C GLU A 219 -43.52 -22.80 16.87
N LEU A 220 -42.95 -21.62 16.57
CA LEU A 220 -43.74 -20.40 16.44
C LEU A 220 -44.77 -20.50 15.30
N ASP A 221 -44.41 -21.09 14.16
CA ASP A 221 -45.34 -21.31 13.05
C ASP A 221 -46.50 -22.23 13.47
N ARG A 222 -46.23 -23.29 14.21
CA ARG A 222 -47.30 -24.15 14.79
C ARG A 222 -48.20 -23.38 15.74
N GLN A 223 -47.64 -22.52 16.58
CA GLN A 223 -48.43 -21.68 17.49
C GLN A 223 -49.27 -20.67 16.70
N PHE A 224 -48.72 -20.07 15.65
CA PHE A 224 -49.46 -19.20 14.74
C PHE A 224 -50.61 -19.93 14.05
N GLU A 225 -50.39 -21.15 13.54
CA GLU A 225 -51.44 -21.97 12.93
C GLU A 225 -52.55 -22.32 13.94
N GLN A 226 -52.18 -22.69 15.18
CA GLN A 226 -53.14 -22.97 16.24
C GLN A 226 -53.97 -21.73 16.60
N LEU A 227 -53.32 -20.57 16.77
CA LEU A 227 -54.00 -19.31 17.06
C LEU A 227 -54.86 -18.85 15.87
N ALA A 228 -54.39 -19.02 14.65
CA ALA A 228 -55.14 -18.72 13.43
C ALA A 228 -56.38 -19.61 13.30
N ALA A 229 -56.33 -20.88 13.72
CA ALA A 229 -57.48 -21.77 13.76
C ALA A 229 -58.50 -21.42 14.86
N LEU A 230 -58.04 -20.88 15.99
CA LEU A 230 -58.89 -20.44 17.10
C LEU A 230 -59.51 -19.05 16.88
N ALA A 231 -58.83 -18.17 16.15
CA ALA A 231 -59.28 -16.82 15.83
C ALA A 231 -60.71 -16.74 15.24
N PRO A 232 -61.10 -17.53 14.21
CA PRO A 232 -62.44 -17.45 13.65
C PRO A 232 -63.52 -17.95 14.62
N ARG A 233 -63.20 -18.93 15.48
CA ARG A 233 -64.15 -19.41 16.50
C ARG A 233 -64.41 -18.33 17.55
N LYS A 234 -63.34 -17.71 18.06
CA LYS A 234 -63.45 -16.58 19.00
C LYS A 234 -64.13 -15.37 18.38
N ARG A 235 -63.90 -15.11 17.09
CA ARG A 235 -64.62 -14.08 16.34
C ARG A 235 -66.13 -14.35 16.25
N LYS A 236 -66.52 -15.59 15.94
CA LYS A 236 -67.95 -15.99 15.93
C LYS A 236 -68.59 -15.94 17.32
N GLU A 237 -67.87 -16.34 18.37
CA GLU A 237 -68.34 -16.20 19.75
C GLU A 237 -68.54 -14.72 20.13
N MET A 238 -67.61 -13.84 19.75
CA MET A 238 -67.74 -12.39 19.94
C MET A 238 -68.93 -11.82 19.17
N GLU A 239 -69.11 -12.18 17.90
CA GLU A 239 -70.26 -11.74 17.08
C GLU A 239 -71.59 -12.21 17.69
N ARG A 240 -71.66 -13.44 18.20
CA ARG A 240 -72.83 -13.97 18.91
C ARG A 240 -73.11 -13.20 20.20
N LEU A 241 -72.10 -13.00 21.05
CA LEU A 241 -72.25 -12.25 22.30
C LEU A 241 -72.66 -10.80 22.03
N GLN A 242 -72.14 -10.19 20.95
CA GLN A 242 -72.54 -8.84 20.54
C GLN A 242 -74.00 -8.80 20.05
N ALA A 243 -74.46 -9.83 19.33
CA ALA A 243 -75.87 -9.97 18.97
C ALA A 243 -76.77 -10.17 20.20
N GLU A 244 -76.35 -10.97 21.17
CA GLU A 244 -77.08 -11.17 22.43
C GLU A 244 -77.11 -9.87 23.27
N LEU A 245 -76.00 -9.12 23.33
CA LEU A 245 -75.90 -7.85 24.04
C LEU A 245 -76.80 -6.78 23.41
N THR A 246 -76.79 -6.64 22.08
CA THR A 246 -77.70 -5.70 21.38
C THR A 246 -79.17 -6.07 21.57
N GLN A 247 -79.53 -7.35 21.62
CA GLN A 247 -80.89 -7.79 21.97
C GLN A 247 -81.25 -7.46 23.43
N LEU A 248 -80.32 -7.65 24.38
CA LEU A 248 -80.53 -7.30 25.79
C LEU A 248 -80.64 -5.79 25.99
N GLU A 249 -79.84 -5.00 25.27
CA GLU A 249 -79.95 -3.53 25.24
C GLU A 249 -81.30 -3.10 24.68
N ALA A 250 -81.78 -3.70 23.58
CA ALA A 250 -83.11 -3.43 23.05
C ALA A 250 -84.22 -3.79 24.05
N LYS A 251 -84.11 -4.94 24.73
CA LYS A 251 -85.04 -5.34 25.81
C LYS A 251 -84.99 -4.38 26.99
N ARG A 252 -83.81 -3.89 27.38
CA ARG A 252 -83.63 -2.89 28.44
C ARG A 252 -84.25 -1.55 28.05
N VAL A 253 -84.06 -1.09 26.82
CA VAL A 253 -84.66 0.16 26.33
C VAL A 253 -86.18 0.01 26.26
N HIS A 254 -86.69 -1.12 25.77
CA HIS A 254 -88.13 -1.40 25.71
C HIS A 254 -88.76 -1.50 27.11
N SER A 255 -88.13 -2.20 28.06
CA SER A 255 -88.63 -2.29 29.44
C SER A 255 -88.53 -0.95 30.18
N ALA A 256 -87.46 -0.17 29.96
CA ALA A 256 -87.34 1.18 30.50
C ALA A 256 -88.38 2.13 29.90
N ALA A 257 -88.68 2.02 28.60
CA ALA A 257 -89.75 2.77 27.94
C ALA A 257 -91.13 2.35 28.48
N ALA A 258 -91.41 1.05 28.57
CA ALA A 258 -92.65 0.53 29.14
C ALA A 258 -92.84 0.96 30.61
N ALA A 259 -91.77 0.96 31.42
CA ALA A 259 -91.80 1.44 32.79
C ALA A 259 -92.03 2.95 32.86
N ARG A 260 -91.41 3.74 31.97
CA ARG A 260 -91.65 5.20 31.87
C ARG A 260 -93.08 5.49 31.41
N GLU A 261 -93.61 4.76 30.45
CA GLU A 261 -95.01 4.88 30.02
C GLU A 261 -95.99 4.44 31.10
N ALA A 262 -95.70 3.36 31.83
CA ALA A 262 -96.52 2.94 32.97
C ALA A 262 -96.48 3.99 34.10
N LYS A 263 -95.32 4.62 34.33
CA LYS A 263 -95.20 5.75 35.27
C LYS A 263 -95.99 6.95 34.79
N ARG A 264 -95.91 7.32 33.50
CA ARG A 264 -96.72 8.39 32.90
C ARG A 264 -98.21 8.08 32.98
N ARG A 265 -98.66 6.88 32.61
CA ARG A 265 -100.07 6.47 32.76
C ARG A 265 -100.55 6.49 34.21
N LYS A 266 -99.68 6.17 35.19
CA LYS A 266 -99.99 6.34 36.61
C LYS A 266 -100.04 7.80 37.04
N GLU A 267 -99.11 8.63 36.59
CA GLU A 267 -99.08 10.07 36.88
C GLU A 267 -100.26 10.82 36.24
N ASP A 268 -100.63 10.47 35.01
CA ASP A 268 -101.78 11.02 34.29
C ASP A 268 -103.10 10.54 34.91
N ALA A 269 -103.21 9.25 35.29
CA ALA A 269 -104.38 8.73 36.00
C ALA A 269 -104.50 9.27 37.43
N GLN A 270 -103.39 9.42 38.17
CA GLN A 270 -103.41 10.06 39.49
C GLN A 270 -103.66 11.56 39.40
N GLY A 271 -103.24 12.23 38.32
CA GLY A 271 -103.49 13.67 38.14
C GLY A 271 -104.98 14.00 38.07
N GLU A 272 -105.76 13.21 37.32
CA GLU A 272 -107.20 13.43 37.17
C GLU A 272 -107.99 12.94 38.40
N ASP A 273 -107.68 11.74 38.92
CA ASP A 273 -108.36 11.19 40.10
C ASP A 273 -108.00 11.93 41.41
N ASP A 274 -106.75 12.38 41.63
CA ASP A 274 -106.41 13.17 42.84
C ASP A 274 -106.98 14.59 42.77
N LEU A 275 -107.08 15.20 41.58
CA LEU A 275 -107.73 16.51 41.43
C LEU A 275 -109.24 16.40 41.64
N GLU A 276 -109.88 15.35 41.12
CA GLU A 276 -111.30 15.09 41.41
C GLU A 276 -111.54 14.73 42.88
N ALA A 277 -110.69 13.89 43.49
CA ALA A 277 -110.80 13.53 44.90
C ALA A 277 -110.61 14.76 45.81
N ARG A 278 -109.63 15.62 45.52
CA ARG A 278 -109.44 16.90 46.21
C ARG A 278 -110.61 17.86 45.95
N GLY A 279 -111.13 17.92 44.72
CA GLY A 279 -112.31 18.73 44.39
C GLY A 279 -113.56 18.28 45.16
N ARG A 280 -113.80 16.96 45.26
CA ARG A 280 -114.88 16.39 46.09
C ARG A 280 -114.65 16.70 47.57
N TRP A 281 -113.42 16.58 48.05
CA TRP A 281 -113.07 16.89 49.44
C TRP A 281 -113.25 18.39 49.75
N TYR A 282 -112.78 19.30 48.89
CA TYR A 282 -112.96 20.74 49.06
C TYR A 282 -114.43 21.14 48.98
N ARG A 283 -115.24 20.56 48.09
CA ARG A 283 -116.70 20.82 48.06
C ARG A 283 -117.39 20.30 49.32
N ALA A 284 -116.99 19.13 49.83
CA ALA A 284 -117.52 18.58 51.08
C ALA A 284 -117.11 19.45 52.28
N GLN A 285 -115.86 19.91 52.33
CA GLN A 285 -115.37 20.84 53.34
C GLN A 285 -116.06 22.21 53.23
N GLU A 286 -116.30 22.71 52.02
CA GLU A 286 -117.06 23.94 51.77
C GLU A 286 -118.51 23.80 52.26
N GLN A 287 -119.16 22.66 52.01
CA GLN A 287 -120.50 22.39 52.55
C GLN A 287 -120.51 22.35 54.09
N VAL A 288 -119.52 21.69 54.71
CA VAL A 288 -119.40 21.65 56.18
C VAL A 288 -119.10 23.04 56.76
N LEU A 289 -118.19 23.80 56.14
CA LEU A 289 -117.89 25.18 56.55
C LEU A 289 -119.10 26.10 56.37
N LYS A 290 -119.85 25.97 55.27
CA LYS A 290 -121.12 26.69 55.07
C LYS A 290 -122.16 26.35 56.13
N GLN A 291 -122.25 25.08 56.57
CA GLN A 291 -123.15 24.67 57.65
C GLN A 291 -122.70 25.16 59.04
N VAL A 292 -121.40 25.32 59.28
CA VAL A 292 -120.86 25.75 60.58
C VAL A 292 -120.80 27.28 60.73
N LEU A 293 -120.67 28.03 59.62
CA LEU A 293 -120.52 29.49 59.63
C LEU A 293 -121.80 30.28 59.31
N ASP A 294 -122.91 29.61 58.98
CA ASP A 294 -124.23 30.23 58.74
C ASP A 294 -124.22 31.41 57.74
N VAL A 295 -123.34 31.35 56.73
CA VAL A 295 -123.22 32.36 55.67
C VAL A 295 -124.05 31.91 54.46
N HIS A 296 -125.21 32.53 54.29
CA HIS A 296 -126.02 32.44 53.08
C HIS A 296 -125.53 33.48 52.05
N ALA A 297 -124.99 33.00 50.92
CA ALA A 297 -124.94 33.71 49.64
C ALA A 297 -124.70 32.71 48.50
#